data_AF-A0A662R0M2-F1
#
_entry.id   AF-A0A662R0M2-F1
#
_cell.length_a   1.000
_cell.length_b   1.000
_cell.length_c   1.000
_cell.angle_alpha   90.00
_cell.angle_beta   90.00
_cell.angle_gamma   90.00
#
_symmetry.space_group_name_H-M   'P 1'
#
loop_
_entity.id
_entity.type
_entity.pdbx_description
1 polymer ?
#
loop_
_entity_poly.entity_id
_entity_poly.type
_entity_poly.pdbx_seq_one_letter_code
_entity_poly.pdbx_strand_id
1 'polypeptide(L)'
;MTRIVVYTTSTCPKCKKLKEYLRSAAIEYEEADMSTPESLTELRVNGVFTTMAPVLQAEDSFLTLDEMFDEDRIRKDAIDDLTGRASS
;
A
#
# COMPACT_ATOMS: atom_id res chain seq x y z
N MET A 1 -10.07 -6.14 -12.91
CA MET A 1 -8.83 -6.40 -12.16
C MET A 1 -8.41 -5.07 -11.58
N THR A 2 -8.48 -4.93 -10.27
CA THR A 2 -8.10 -3.72 -9.54
C THR A 2 -6.58 -3.60 -9.60
N ARG A 3 -6.07 -2.48 -10.10
CA ARG A 3 -4.62 -2.23 -10.17
C ARG A 3 -4.12 -1.91 -8.77
N ILE A 4 -3.24 -2.75 -8.23
CA ILE A 4 -2.65 -2.57 -6.91
C ILE A 4 -1.21 -2.09 -7.04
N VAL A 5 -0.87 -0.99 -6.39
CA VAL A 5 0.50 -0.45 -6.36
C VAL A 5 0.96 -0.31 -4.92
N VAL A 6 2.15 -0.83 -4.62
CA VAL A 6 2.81 -0.70 -3.32
C VAL A 6 3.94 0.30 -3.44
N TYR A 7 3.72 1.49 -2.90
CA TYR A 7 4.75 2.49 -2.74
C TYR A 7 5.67 2.09 -1.58
N THR A 8 6.92 1.80 -1.89
CA THR A 8 7.91 1.22 -0.99
C THR A 8 9.21 2.02 -1.03
N THR A 9 10.11 1.76 -0.08
CA THR A 9 11.49 2.23 -0.09
C THR A 9 12.46 1.07 0.16
N SER A 10 13.75 1.27 -0.14
CA SER A 10 14.80 0.23 -0.08
C SER A 10 15.00 -0.42 1.30
N THR A 11 14.65 0.26 2.39
CA THR A 11 14.93 -0.23 3.75
C THR A 11 13.76 0.04 4.68
N CYS A 12 12.60 -0.55 4.38
CA CYS A 12 11.43 -0.46 5.25
C CYS A 12 10.93 -1.84 5.71
N PRO A 13 10.96 -2.15 7.02
CA PRO A 13 10.46 -3.43 7.54
C PRO A 13 8.93 -3.56 7.38
N LYS A 14 8.18 -2.46 7.51
CA LYS A 14 6.73 -2.45 7.31
C LYS A 14 6.34 -2.74 5.85
N CYS A 15 7.13 -2.25 4.88
CA CYS A 15 6.92 -2.61 3.47
C CYS A 15 7.05 -4.12 3.23
N LYS A 16 8.04 -4.77 3.86
CA LYS A 16 8.20 -6.24 3.74
C LYS A 16 6.97 -6.97 4.27
N LYS A 17 6.50 -6.61 5.46
CA LYS A 17 5.27 -7.20 6.05
C LYS A 17 4.05 -7.08 5.14
N LEU A 18 3.84 -5.90 4.54
CA LEU A 18 2.75 -5.68 3.59
C LEU A 18 2.88 -6.58 2.35
N LYS A 19 4.05 -6.60 1.71
CA LYS A 19 4.31 -7.41 0.52
C LYS A 19 4.12 -8.90 0.79
N GLU A 20 4.59 -9.38 1.93
CA GLU A 20 4.39 -10.77 2.35
C GLU A 20 2.91 -11.10 2.53
N TYR A 21 2.11 -10.19 3.11
CA TYR A 21 0.66 -10.36 3.22
C TYR A 21 -0.02 -10.43 1.85
N LEU A 22 0.25 -9.48 0.96
CA LEU A 22 -0.32 -9.46 -0.39
C LEU A 22 0.04 -10.72 -1.17
N ARG A 23 1.30 -11.17 -1.10
CA ARG A 23 1.77 -12.41 -1.73
C ARG A 23 1.09 -13.64 -1.12
N SER A 24 0.95 -13.70 0.21
CA SER A 24 0.23 -14.78 0.89
C SER A 24 -1.25 -14.82 0.52
N ALA A 25 -1.83 -13.66 0.18
CA ALA A 25 -3.20 -13.55 -0.29
C ALA A 25 -3.34 -13.80 -1.81
N ALA A 26 -2.25 -14.09 -2.52
CA ALA A 26 -2.22 -14.21 -3.98
C ALA A 26 -2.77 -12.96 -4.71
N ILE A 27 -2.52 -11.77 -4.15
CA ILE A 27 -2.86 -10.48 -4.75
C ILE A 27 -1.66 -10.03 -5.59
N GLU A 28 -1.88 -9.80 -6.88
CA GLU A 28 -0.87 -9.22 -7.77
C GLU A 28 -0.76 -7.71 -7.50
N TYR A 29 0.47 -7.22 -7.39
CA TYR A 29 0.75 -5.80 -7.15
C TYR A 29 2.02 -5.36 -7.87
N GLU A 30 2.07 -4.08 -8.21
CA GLU A 30 3.28 -3.40 -8.71
C GLU A 30 4.01 -2.72 -7.56
N GLU A 31 5.32 -2.53 -7.70
CA GLU A 31 6.14 -1.81 -6.72
C GLU A 31 6.58 -0.47 -7.31
N ALA A 32 6.37 0.60 -6.56
CA ALA A 32 6.83 1.94 -6.90
C ALA A 32 7.76 2.48 -5.82
N ASP A 33 8.89 3.08 -6.20
CA ASP A 33 9.82 3.65 -5.22
C ASP A 33 9.35 5.04 -4.77
N MET A 34 8.91 5.13 -3.52
CA MET A 34 8.38 6.35 -2.90
C MET A 34 9.45 7.44 -2.72
N SER A 35 10.73 7.14 -2.93
CA SER A 35 11.81 8.14 -2.90
C SER A 35 11.96 8.88 -4.23
N THR A 36 11.29 8.39 -5.29
CA THR A 36 11.30 9.05 -6.61
C THR A 36 10.34 10.24 -6.65
N PRO A 37 10.69 11.31 -7.38
CA PRO A 37 9.80 12.46 -7.56
C PRO A 37 8.50 12.09 -8.27
N GLU A 38 8.51 11.10 -9.16
CA GLU A 38 7.33 10.60 -9.86
C GLU A 38 6.31 10.02 -8.87
N SER A 39 6.72 9.09 -8.01
CA SER A 39 5.84 8.50 -7.00
C SER A 39 5.31 9.54 -6.02
N LEU A 40 6.15 10.46 -5.58
CA LEU A 40 5.73 11.53 -4.68
C LEU A 40 4.77 12.53 -5.33
N THR A 41 4.90 12.76 -6.65
CA THR A 41 3.97 13.60 -7.40
C THR A 41 2.62 12.91 -7.49
N GLU A 42 2.60 11.63 -7.88
CA GLU A 42 1.39 10.82 -7.96
C GLU A 42 0.62 10.80 -6.64
N LEU A 43 1.30 10.52 -5.52
CA LEU A 43 0.66 10.54 -4.20
C LEU A 43 0.05 11.90 -3.88
N ARG A 44 0.78 13.00 -4.11
CA ARG A 44 0.31 14.36 -3.78
C ARG A 44 -0.86 14.82 -4.65
N VAL A 45 -0.85 14.51 -5.95
CA VAL A 45 -1.97 14.89 -6.84
C VAL A 45 -3.25 14.14 -6.47
N ASN A 46 -3.12 12.93 -5.93
CA ASN A 46 -4.23 12.13 -5.40
C ASN A 46 -4.54 12.43 -3.91
N GLY A 47 -3.99 13.51 -3.34
CA GLY A 47 -4.32 13.96 -1.98
C GLY A 47 -3.62 13.18 -0.85
N VAL A 48 -2.66 12.32 -1.17
CA VAL A 48 -1.86 11.58 -0.20
C VAL A 48 -0.57 12.35 0.14
N PHE A 49 -0.53 12.94 1.33
CA PHE A 49 0.58 13.78 1.79
C PHE A 49 1.56 13.06 2.76
N THR A 50 1.43 11.75 2.90
CA THR A 50 2.33 10.98 3.77
C THR A 50 3.77 11.01 3.26
N THR A 51 4.71 11.06 4.20
CA THR A 51 6.15 10.94 3.95
C THR A 51 6.69 9.58 4.39
N MET A 52 5.82 8.70 4.88
CA MET A 52 6.17 7.39 5.43
C MET A 52 5.65 6.28 4.53
N ALA A 53 6.54 5.35 4.21
CA ALA A 53 6.19 4.10 3.52
C ALA A 53 5.84 2.98 4.52
N PRO A 54 5.08 1.95 4.10
CA PRO A 54 4.41 1.80 2.80
C PRO A 54 3.16 2.68 2.61
N VAL A 55 2.80 2.92 1.35
CA VAL A 55 1.45 3.31 0.92
C VAL A 55 0.94 2.25 -0.05
N LEU A 56 -0.31 1.81 0.15
CA LEU A 56 -0.99 0.89 -0.75
C LEU A 56 -2.01 1.66 -1.56
N GLN A 57 -1.95 1.53 -2.88
CA GLN A 57 -2.96 2.06 -3.78
C GLN A 57 -3.75 0.90 -4.39
N ALA A 58 -5.07 1.05 -4.46
CA ALA A 58 -5.95 0.21 -5.24
C ALA A 58 -6.83 1.13 -6.11
N GLU A 59 -6.60 1.10 -7.42
CA GLU A 59 -7.23 2.04 -8.36
C GLU A 59 -7.05 3.51 -7.92
N ASP A 60 -8.12 4.17 -7.50
CA ASP A 60 -8.14 5.58 -7.07
C ASP A 60 -8.05 5.73 -5.53
N SER A 61 -8.07 4.61 -4.81
CA SER A 61 -8.06 4.59 -3.34
C SER A 61 -6.67 4.31 -2.78
N PHE A 62 -6.36 4.94 -1.66
CA PHE A 62 -5.05 4.84 -1.02
C PHE A 62 -5.21 4.51 0.46
N LEU A 63 -4.32 3.65 0.96
CA LEU A 63 -4.15 3.34 2.37
C LEU A 63 -2.74 3.72 2.78
N THR A 64 -2.64 4.61 3.77
CA THR A 64 -1.37 5.05 4.33
C THR A 64 -0.88 4.12 5.44
N LEU A 65 0.38 4.29 5.83
CA LEU A 65 1.00 3.50 6.89
C LEU A 65 0.14 3.40 8.17
N ASP A 66 -0.43 4.51 8.61
CA ASP A 66 -1.23 4.61 9.85
C ASP A 66 -2.57 3.86 9.71
N GLU A 67 -3.17 3.91 8.53
CA GLU A 67 -4.42 3.21 8.25
C GLU A 67 -4.21 1.69 8.10
N MET A 68 -3.03 1.28 7.61
CA MET A 68 -2.67 -0.12 7.39
C MET A 68 -2.08 -0.81 8.62
N PHE A 69 -1.48 -0.06 9.53
CA PHE A 69 -0.76 -0.62 10.68
C PHE A 69 -1.24 0.01 11.98
N ASP A 70 -1.75 -0.84 12.86
CA ASP A 70 -1.97 -0.51 14.26
C ASP A 70 -0.69 -0.90 15.01
N GLU A 71 0.15 0.10 15.31
CA GLU A 71 1.52 -0.07 15.82
C GLU A 71 2.42 -0.96 14.93
N ASP A 72 2.52 -2.25 15.28
CA ASP A 72 3.29 -3.28 14.56
C ASP A 72 2.40 -4.32 13.86
N ARG A 73 1.08 -4.28 14.10
CA ARG A 73 0.09 -5.20 13.58
C ARG A 73 -0.51 -4.68 12.27
N ILE A 74 -0.46 -5.51 11.23
CA ILE A 74 -1.10 -5.20 9.95
C ILE A 74 -2.63 -5.38 10.03
N ARG A 75 -3.38 -4.37 9.57
CA ARG A 75 -4.84 -4.37 9.49
C ARG A 75 -5.28 -5.05 8.20
N LYS A 76 -5.31 -6.39 8.24
CA LYS A 76 -5.67 -7.24 7.10
C LYS A 76 -7.03 -6.88 6.51
N ASP A 77 -8.02 -6.62 7.36
CA ASP A 77 -9.39 -6.27 6.94
C ASP A 77 -9.42 -5.00 6.08
N ALA A 78 -8.67 -3.96 6.46
CA ALA A 78 -8.59 -2.72 5.67
C ALA A 78 -7.96 -2.96 4.29
N ILE A 79 -6.92 -3.80 4.24
CA ILE A 79 -6.25 -4.16 2.98
C ILE A 79 -7.18 -5.01 2.10
N ASP A 80 -7.90 -5.95 2.70
CA ASP A 80 -8.83 -6.84 2.01
C ASP A 80 -10.01 -6.05 1.41
N ASP A 81 -10.55 -5.10 2.17
CA ASP A 81 -11.57 -4.15 1.73
C ASP A 81 -11.07 -3.30 0.55
N LEU A 82 -9.89 -2.67 0.69
CA LEU A 82 -9.30 -1.84 -0.36
C LEU A 82 -9.01 -2.63 -1.65
N THR A 83 -8.52 -3.87 -1.51
CA THR A 83 -8.17 -4.73 -2.65
C THR A 83 -9.38 -5.46 -3.25
N GLY A 84 -10.59 -5.20 -2.76
CA GLY A 84 -11.83 -5.78 -3.28
C GLY A 84 -12.01 -7.27 -2.98
N ARG A 85 -11.23 -7.81 -2.04
CA ARG A 85 -11.32 -9.21 -1.60
C ARG A 85 -12.44 -9.43 -0.58
N ALA A 86 -13.00 -8.35 -0.02
CA ALA A 86 -14.23 -8.35 0.76
C ALA A 86 -15.47 -8.59 -0.12
N SER A 87 -15.54 -9.75 -0.78
CA SER A 87 -16.73 -10.20 -1.49
C SER A 87 -16.81 -11.73 -1.55
N SER A 88 -17.16 -12.35 -0.42
CA SER A 88 -18.00 -13.58 -0.30
C SER A 88 -18.31 -13.88 1.17
#